data_AF-A0AAW5VJ53-F1
#
_entry.id   AF-A0AAW5VJ53-F1
#
_cell.length_a   1.000
_cell.length_b   1.000
_cell.length_c   1.000
_cell.angle_alpha   90.00
_cell.angle_beta   90.00
_cell.angle_gamma   90.00
#
_symmetry.space_group_name_H-M   'P 1'
#
loop_
_entity.id
_entity.type
_entity.pdbx_description
1 polymer ?
#
loop_
_entity_poly.entity_id
_entity_poly.type
_entity_poly.pdbx_seq_one_letter_code
_entity_poly.pdbx_strand_id
1 'polypeptide(L)'
;MEYIESLLEEYYELSESLLALGGPNKDSELYEEILSIEEEICWECSLPASIKNRQLFQFYKQSESRETNIQNALQSLERARSKYFYKPEKTFSQYLEMEANRDLKNIRVPTVNGTFYEFLYPV
;
A
#
# COMPACT_ATOMS: atom_id res chain seq x y z
N MET A 1 19.91 3.69 2.86
CA MET A 1 18.84 4.18 1.97
C MET A 1 19.02 3.63 0.55
N GLU A 2 20.26 3.33 0.15
CA GLU A 2 20.60 2.62 -1.10
C GLU A 2 19.79 1.32 -1.33
N TYR A 3 19.45 0.57 -0.28
CA TYR A 3 18.66 -0.67 -0.46
C TYR A 3 17.25 -0.44 -1.04
N ILE A 4 16.53 0.56 -0.54
CA ILE A 4 15.18 0.89 -1.04
C ILE A 4 15.27 1.42 -2.48
N GLU A 5 16.33 2.16 -2.80
CA GLU A 5 16.60 2.62 -4.16
C GLU A 5 16.81 1.44 -5.12
N SER A 6 17.61 0.44 -4.74
CA SER A 6 17.75 -0.80 -5.52
C SER A 6 16.44 -1.57 -5.70
N LEU A 7 15.61 -1.68 -4.65
CA LEU A 7 14.29 -2.31 -4.76
C LEU A 7 13.36 -1.54 -5.71
N LEU A 8 13.42 -0.20 -5.71
CA LEU A 8 12.63 0.63 -6.62
C LEU A 8 13.11 0.50 -8.07
N GLU A 9 14.42 0.39 -8.30
CA GLU A 9 14.99 0.11 -9.62
C GLU A 9 14.46 -1.22 -10.17
N GLU A 10 14.59 -2.29 -9.39
CA GLU A 10 14.12 -3.63 -9.75
C GLU A 10 12.61 -3.64 -10.00
N TYR A 11 11.84 -3.05 -9.08
CA TYR A 11 10.39 -2.89 -9.22
C TYR A 11 10.00 -2.23 -10.54
N TYR A 12 10.67 -1.14 -10.93
CA TYR A 12 10.36 -0.43 -12.16
C TYR A 12 10.74 -1.24 -13.40
N GLU A 13 11.88 -1.94 -13.39
CA GLU A 13 12.29 -2.80 -14.51
C GLU A 13 11.32 -3.96 -14.74
N LEU A 14 10.90 -4.64 -13.67
CA LEU A 14 9.94 -5.73 -13.75
C LEU A 14 8.55 -5.20 -14.15
N SER A 15 8.13 -4.04 -13.64
CA SER A 15 6.87 -3.41 -14.02
C SER A 15 6.82 -3.04 -15.51
N GLU A 16 7.91 -2.50 -16.06
CA GLU A 16 8.04 -2.20 -17.49
C GLU A 16 8.00 -3.49 -18.33
N SER A 17 8.67 -4.54 -17.86
CA SER A 17 8.68 -5.86 -18.50
C SER A 17 7.28 -6.48 -18.53
N LEU A 18 6.56 -6.46 -17.40
CA LEU A 18 5.19 -6.96 -17.31
C LEU A 18 4.23 -6.15 -18.20
N LEU A 19 4.40 -4.83 -18.25
CA LEU A 19 3.62 -3.97 -19.15
C LEU A 19 3.85 -4.36 -20.62
N ALA A 20 5.11 -4.60 -21.01
CA ALA A 20 5.47 -5.02 -22.36
C ALA A 20 4.88 -6.39 -22.74
N LEU A 21 4.72 -7.30 -21.77
CA LEU A 21 4.07 -8.61 -21.96
C LEU A 21 2.54 -8.52 -22.07
N GLY A 22 1.94 -7.37 -21.78
CA GLY A 22 0.49 -7.15 -21.85
C GLY A 22 -0.22 -7.24 -20.49
N GLY A 23 0.53 -7.14 -19.38
CA GLY A 23 0.01 -6.96 -18.03
C GLY A 23 -0.12 -8.24 -17.19
N PRO A 24 -0.71 -8.13 -15.98
CA PRO A 24 -0.70 -9.18 -14.95
C PRO A 24 -1.26 -10.55 -15.36
N ASN A 25 -2.18 -10.58 -16.33
CA ASN A 25 -2.81 -11.81 -16.80
C ASN A 25 -1.93 -12.60 -17.79
N LYS A 26 -0.78 -12.05 -18.19
CA LYS A 26 0.10 -12.63 -19.20
C LYS A 26 1.30 -13.34 -18.60
N ASP A 27 1.73 -12.89 -17.44
CA ASP A 27 2.79 -13.52 -16.67
C ASP A 27 2.47 -13.36 -15.18
N SER A 28 1.87 -14.41 -14.61
CA SER A 28 1.46 -14.42 -13.20
C SER A 28 2.65 -14.54 -12.26
N GLU A 29 3.71 -15.25 -12.68
CA GLU A 29 4.91 -15.42 -11.85
C GLU A 29 5.63 -14.07 -11.70
N LEU A 30 5.82 -13.35 -12.81
CA LEU A 30 6.38 -12.00 -12.79
C LEU A 30 5.51 -11.02 -11.98
N TYR A 31 4.19 -11.16 -12.06
CA TYR A 31 3.29 -10.33 -11.26
C TYR A 31 3.42 -10.62 -9.75
N GLU A 32 3.53 -11.89 -9.36
CA GLU A 32 3.76 -12.27 -7.96
C GLU A 32 5.12 -11.76 -7.44
N GLU A 33 6.16 -11.81 -8.26
CA GLU A 33 7.47 -11.24 -7.95
C GLU A 33 7.39 -9.73 -7.69
N ILE A 34 6.71 -8.98 -8.56
CA ILE A 34 6.47 -7.55 -8.38
C ILE A 34 5.73 -7.28 -7.07
N LEU A 35 4.69 -8.06 -6.75
CA LEU A 35 3.96 -7.91 -5.48
C LEU A 35 4.84 -8.17 -4.25
N SER A 36 5.78 -9.13 -4.34
CA SER A 36 6.75 -9.40 -3.28
C SER A 36 7.66 -8.18 -3.05
N ILE A 37 8.16 -7.56 -4.12
CA ILE A 37 9.00 -6.35 -4.01
C ILE A 37 8.19 -5.18 -3.43
N GLU A 38 6.92 -5.01 -3.84
CA GLU A 38 6.04 -3.99 -3.25
C GLU A 38 5.88 -4.14 -1.73
N GLU A 39 5.76 -5.38 -1.26
CA GLU A 39 5.67 -5.70 0.17
C GLU A 39 6.97 -5.40 0.89
N GLU A 40 8.11 -5.75 0.29
CA GLU A 40 9.43 -5.50 0.85
C GLU A 40 9.74 -4.00 0.96
N ILE A 41 9.47 -3.21 -0.08
CA ILE A 41 9.61 -1.74 -0.04
C ILE A 41 8.81 -1.14 1.12
N CYS A 42 7.55 -1.58 1.29
CA CYS A 42 6.71 -1.12 2.39
C CYS A 42 7.30 -1.50 3.76
N TRP A 43 7.77 -2.75 3.89
CA TRP A 43 8.35 -3.25 5.14
C TRP A 43 9.61 -2.47 5.53
N GLU A 44 10.53 -2.25 4.59
CA GLU A 44 11.76 -1.46 4.81
C GLU A 44 11.44 0.00 5.20
N CYS A 45 10.32 0.54 4.72
CA CYS A 45 9.83 1.86 5.09
C CYS A 45 9.05 1.89 6.41
N SER A 46 8.90 0.76 7.11
CA SER A 46 8.05 0.60 8.30
C SER A 46 6.60 1.01 8.04
N LEU A 47 6.11 0.73 6.82
CA LEU A 47 4.75 1.01 6.39
C LEU A 47 3.99 -0.30 6.19
N PRO A 48 2.70 -0.37 6.55
CA PRO A 48 1.88 -1.53 6.18
C PRO A 48 1.76 -1.59 4.65
N ALA A 49 1.87 -2.78 4.06
CA ALA A 49 1.75 -3.01 2.61
C ALA A 49 0.30 -2.90 2.09
N SER A 50 -0.41 -1.85 2.51
CA SER A 50 -1.74 -1.49 2.03
C SER A 50 -1.67 -0.89 0.63
N ILE A 51 -2.78 -0.96 -0.13
CA ILE A 51 -2.92 -0.34 -1.45
C ILE A 51 -2.47 1.13 -1.43
N LYS A 52 -2.86 1.87 -0.39
CA LYS A 52 -2.53 3.29 -0.22
C LYS A 52 -1.02 3.55 -0.14
N ASN A 53 -0.27 2.65 0.52
CA ASN A 53 1.18 2.81 0.67
C ASN A 53 1.93 2.30 -0.55
N ARG A 54 1.46 1.21 -1.19
CA ARG A 54 2.01 0.74 -2.47
C ARG A 54 1.89 1.80 -3.57
N GLN A 55 0.78 2.55 -3.56
CA GLN A 55 0.56 3.67 -4.47
C GLN A 55 1.61 4.80 -4.36
N LEU A 56 2.36 4.89 -3.26
CA LEU A 56 3.38 5.95 -3.09
C LEU A 56 4.52 5.86 -4.10
N PHE A 57 4.75 4.67 -4.65
CA PHE A 57 5.82 4.40 -5.63
C PHE A 57 5.31 3.78 -6.93
N GLN A 58 4.07 3.27 -6.98
CA GLN A 58 3.40 2.83 -8.22
C GLN A 58 3.08 3.96 -9.20
N PHE A 59 3.01 5.24 -8.77
CA PHE A 59 2.73 6.39 -9.65
C PHE A 59 3.94 6.80 -10.51
N TYR A 60 4.51 5.82 -11.20
CA TYR A 60 5.54 5.99 -12.21
C TYR A 60 5.02 6.84 -13.37
N LYS A 61 5.70 7.95 -13.65
CA LYS A 61 5.42 8.78 -14.82
C LYS A 61 6.41 8.43 -15.93
N GLN A 62 5.89 7.83 -17.00
CA GLN A 62 6.65 7.51 -18.22
C GLN A 62 7.28 8.75 -18.90
N SER A 63 6.80 9.96 -18.59
CA SER A 63 7.36 11.21 -19.13
C SER A 63 8.59 11.71 -18.37
N GLU A 64 8.88 11.16 -17.19
CA GLU A 64 10.02 11.55 -16.33
C GLU A 64 11.11 10.46 -16.40
N SER A 65 12.36 10.83 -16.08
CA SER A 65 13.44 9.83 -16.03
C SER A 65 13.21 8.84 -14.90
N ARG A 66 13.80 7.65 -15.00
CA ARG A 66 13.71 6.62 -13.96
C ARG A 66 14.25 7.14 -12.63
N GLU A 67 15.39 7.82 -12.63
CA GLU A 67 15.99 8.43 -11.44
C GLU A 67 15.05 9.47 -10.81
N THR A 68 14.36 10.26 -11.62
CA THR A 68 13.39 11.25 -11.11
C THR A 68 12.22 10.55 -10.43
N ASN A 69 11.68 9.49 -11.02
CA ASN A 69 10.62 8.68 -10.42
C ASN A 69 11.06 8.03 -9.10
N ILE A 70 12.28 7.47 -9.06
CA ILE A 70 12.87 6.89 -7.84
C ILE A 70 12.97 7.94 -6.73
N GLN A 71 13.51 9.13 -7.03
CA GLN A 71 13.65 10.19 -6.02
C GLN A 71 12.29 10.69 -5.51
N ASN A 72 11.29 10.77 -6.40
CA ASN A 72 9.91 11.11 -6.02
C ASN A 72 9.28 10.03 -5.11
N ALA A 73 9.50 8.75 -5.42
CA ALA A 73 9.04 7.62 -4.63
C ALA A 73 9.69 7.62 -3.24
N LEU A 74 11.01 7.76 -3.16
CA LEU A 74 11.76 7.87 -1.90
C LEU A 74 11.23 9.00 -1.03
N GLN A 75 11.02 10.20 -1.60
CA GLN A 75 10.46 11.33 -0.87
C GLN A 75 9.03 11.06 -0.35
N SER A 76 8.22 10.36 -1.15
CA SER A 76 6.85 10.01 -0.78
C SER A 76 6.81 8.98 0.35
N LEU A 77 7.67 7.97 0.28
CA LEU A 77 7.87 6.95 1.30
C LEU A 77 8.38 7.56 2.61
N GLU A 78 9.36 8.47 2.56
CA GLU A 78 9.90 9.13 3.75
C GLU A 78 8.85 10.01 4.46
N ARG A 79 8.06 10.76 3.68
CA ARG A 79 6.94 11.55 4.22
C ARG A 79 5.89 10.65 4.86
N ALA A 80 5.54 9.54 4.21
CA ALA A 80 4.56 8.58 4.73
C ALA A 80 5.07 7.91 6.01
N ARG A 81 6.32 7.46 6.03
CA ARG A 81 6.99 6.89 7.21
C ARG A 81 6.97 7.87 8.38
N SER A 82 7.37 9.11 8.14
CA SER A 82 7.38 10.15 9.18
C SER A 82 5.97 10.37 9.73
N LYS A 83 4.97 10.49 8.85
CA LYS A 83 3.57 10.65 9.26
C LYS A 83 3.07 9.46 10.07
N TYR A 84 3.40 8.24 9.64
CA TYR A 84 2.99 7.01 10.31
C TYR A 84 3.63 6.88 11.70
N PHE A 85 4.90 7.29 11.83
CA PHE A 85 5.61 7.28 13.12
C PHE A 85 4.99 8.25 14.13
N TYR A 86 4.68 9.49 13.72
CA TYR A 86 4.13 10.51 14.63
C TYR A 86 2.62 10.39 14.85
N LYS A 87 1.89 9.82 13.90
CA LYS A 87 0.44 9.60 14.01
C LYS A 87 0.09 8.31 13.27
N PRO A 88 0.31 7.15 13.91
CA PRO A 88 -0.13 5.89 13.36
C PRO A 88 -1.62 5.99 13.02
N GLU A 89 -2.02 5.53 11.84
CA GLU A 89 -3.45 5.39 11.57
C GLU A 89 -4.04 4.48 12.66
N LYS A 90 -5.18 4.88 13.21
CA LYS A 90 -5.76 4.27 14.41
C LYS A 90 -5.79 2.76 14.27
N THR A 91 -5.29 2.06 15.28
CA THR A 91 -5.38 0.60 15.30
C THR A 91 -6.84 0.17 15.28
N PHE A 92 -7.12 -1.03 14.78
CA PHE A 92 -8.48 -1.59 14.78
C PHE A 92 -9.12 -1.56 16.19
N SER A 93 -8.32 -1.75 17.24
CA SER A 93 -8.74 -1.62 18.63
C SER A 93 -9.22 -0.20 18.98
N GLN A 94 -8.52 0.84 18.51
CA GLN A 94 -8.92 2.23 18.72
C GLN A 94 -10.18 2.61 17.92
N TYR A 95 -10.44 1.94 16.79
CA TYR A 95 -11.72 2.05 16.08
C TYR A 95 -12.86 1.42 16.89
N LEU A 96 -12.66 0.20 17.42
CA LEU A 96 -13.63 -0.48 18.28
C LEU A 96 -13.95 0.31 19.56
N GLU A 97 -12.95 0.90 20.22
CA GLU A 97 -13.15 1.73 21.41
C GLU A 97 -13.95 3.02 21.14
N MET A 98 -13.84 3.57 19.93
CA MET A 98 -14.65 4.72 19.51
C MET A 98 -16.10 4.35 19.19
N GLU A 99 -16.34 3.17 18.62
CA GLU A 99 -17.68 2.64 18.32
C GLU A 99 -18.40 2.16 19.59
N ALA A 100 -17.69 1.67 20.62
CA ALA A 100 -18.28 1.26 21.90
C ALA A 100 -18.97 2.41 22.70
N ASN A 101 -18.65 3.66 22.38
CA ASN A 101 -19.30 4.86 22.97
C ASN A 101 -20.54 5.34 22.21
N ARG A 102 -20.93 4.67 21.12
CA ARG A 102 -22.19 4.93 20.41
C ARG A 102 -23.07 3.69 20.56
N ASP A 103 -24.33 3.89 20.93
CA ASP A 103 -25.32 2.82 21.12
C ASP A 103 -25.18 1.74 20.03
N LEU A 104 -24.74 0.55 20.45
CA LEU A 104 -24.32 -0.60 19.64
C LEU A 104 -25.49 -1.32 18.96
N LYS A 105 -26.38 -0.57 18.29
CA LYS A 105 -27.52 -1.18 17.59
C LYS A 105 -27.25 -1.50 16.13
N ASN A 106 -26.21 -0.93 15.50
CA ASN A 106 -25.82 -1.23 14.12
C ASN A 106 -24.35 -0.88 13.87
N ILE A 107 -23.42 -1.80 14.14
CA ILE A 107 -22.02 -1.61 13.76
C ILE A 107 -21.88 -1.93 12.28
N ARG A 108 -21.56 -0.92 11.46
CA ARG A 108 -21.19 -1.10 10.05
C ARG A 108 -19.68 -0.98 9.94
N VAL A 109 -18.99 -2.10 9.88
CA VAL A 109 -17.53 -2.11 9.68
C VAL A 109 -17.22 -1.95 8.20
N PRO A 110 -16.54 -0.87 7.78
CA PRO A 110 -16.13 -0.71 6.39
C PRO A 110 -14.98 -1.68 6.06
N THR A 111 -15.14 -2.46 5.00
CA THR A 111 -14.02 -3.22 4.41
C THR A 111 -13.40 -2.46 3.25
N VAL A 112 -12.14 -2.80 2.94
CA VAL A 112 -11.28 -2.18 1.92
C VAL A 112 -11.90 -2.13 0.51
N ASN A 113 -12.97 -2.90 0.26
CA ASN A 113 -13.67 -3.02 -1.03
C ASN A 113 -15.11 -2.48 -1.01
N GLY A 114 -15.51 -1.68 -0.02
CA GLY A 114 -16.83 -1.03 0.00
C GLY A 114 -18.01 -1.95 0.37
N THR A 115 -17.74 -3.15 0.89
CA THR A 115 -18.77 -4.06 1.43
C THR A 115 -18.88 -3.90 2.95
N PHE A 116 -20.10 -3.92 3.50
CA PHE A 116 -20.36 -3.79 4.93
C PHE A 116 -20.84 -5.14 5.50
N TYR A 117 -20.27 -5.55 6.63
CA TYR A 117 -20.88 -6.61 7.46
C TYR A 117 -21.88 -5.97 8.42
N GLU A 118 -23.14 -6.40 8.36
CA GLU A 118 -24.17 -6.03 9.32
C GLU A 118 -24.33 -7.18 10.32
N PHE A 119 -23.84 -6.99 11.54
CA PHE A 119 -24.03 -7.96 12.62
C PHE A 119 -25.32 -7.63 13.36
N LEU A 120 -26.39 -8.34 13.02
CA LEU A 120 -27.66 -8.29 13.76
C LEU A 120 -27.55 -9.21 14.98
N TYR A 121 -27.48 -8.64 16.19
CA TYR A 121 -27.70 -9.42 17.40
C TYR A 121 -29.20 -9.70 17.54
N PRO A 122 -29.63 -10.97 17.71
CA PRO A 122 -31.01 -11.27 18.03
C PRO A 122 -31.32 -10.76 19.44
N VAL A 123 -32.48 -10.12 19.56
CA VAL A 123 -33.03 -9.51 20.79
C VAL A 123 -33.53 -10.58 21.75
#